data_AF-A0A2K1DXJ2-F1
#
_entry.id   AF-A0A2K1DXJ2-F1
#
_cell.length_a   1.000
_cell.length_b   1.000
_cell.length_c   1.000
_cell.angle_alpha   90.00
_cell.angle_beta   90.00
_cell.angle_gamma   90.00
#
_symmetry.space_group_name_H-M   'P 1'
#
loop_
_entity.id
_entity.type
_entity.pdbx_description
1 polymer ?
#
loop_
_entity_poly.entity_id
_entity_poly.type
_entity_poly.pdbx_seq_one_letter_code
_entity_poly.pdbx_strand_id
1 'polypeptide(L)'
;MKKTLFVLITFLSVTIISCEGPQGPPGQDGGTIIAPAFEIEIDFNSANNYEYIEPYGFTLYPADGVLVYILWDVINGQEIWRLLPQTVEFDEGSLVYNYDFTREDVSFFLDGTINFNLLDPVWTQNQVFRVIVVPAEDVGKQLHTDLNAVMSAYNIKEFTKH
;
A
#
# COMPACT_ATOMS: atom_id res chain seq x y z
N MET A 1 1.90 24.72 56.14
CA MET A 1 1.72 23.29 55.80
C MET A 1 0.28 22.88 55.42
N LYS A 2 -0.78 23.63 55.79
CA LYS A 2 -2.17 23.31 55.37
C LYS A 2 -2.58 23.79 53.96
N LYS A 3 -1.94 24.84 53.40
CA LYS A 3 -2.30 25.40 52.08
C LYS A 3 -1.68 24.64 50.89
N THR A 4 -0.51 24.03 51.06
CA THR A 4 0.14 23.20 50.03
C THR A 4 -0.52 21.84 49.86
N LEU A 5 -1.14 21.31 50.92
CA LEU A 5 -1.88 20.04 50.88
C LEU A 5 -3.17 20.16 50.06
N PHE A 6 -3.83 21.33 50.08
CA PHE A 6 -5.08 21.55 49.33
C PHE A 6 -4.83 21.68 47.83
N VAL A 7 -3.70 22.28 47.41
CA VAL A 7 -3.33 22.43 45.99
C VAL A 7 -2.93 21.09 45.36
N LEU A 8 -2.32 20.20 46.13
CA LEU A 8 -1.88 18.87 45.66
C LEU A 8 -3.07 17.93 45.40
N ILE A 9 -4.17 18.07 46.15
CA ILE A 9 -5.39 17.26 45.99
C ILE A 9 -6.18 17.69 44.74
N THR A 10 -6.23 18.99 44.42
CA THR A 10 -6.94 19.49 43.24
C THR A 10 -6.22 19.16 41.92
N PHE A 11 -4.89 18.98 41.95
CA PHE A 11 -4.12 18.59 40.76
C PHE A 11 -4.25 17.09 40.44
N LEU A 12 -4.56 16.25 41.45
CA LEU A 12 -4.73 14.80 41.31
C LEU A 12 -6.11 14.40 40.76
N SER A 13 -7.11 15.28 40.89
CA SER A 13 -8.47 15.02 40.38
C SER A 13 -8.66 15.26 38.88
N VAL A 14 -7.71 15.89 38.20
CA VAL A 14 -7.82 16.25 36.77
C VAL A 14 -7.22 15.17 35.84
N THR A 15 -6.42 14.24 36.37
CA THR A 15 -5.67 13.28 35.54
C THR A 15 -6.38 11.95 35.30
N ILE A 16 -7.63 11.76 35.76
CA ILE A 16 -8.31 10.45 35.72
C ILE A 16 -9.65 10.46 34.96
N ILE A 17 -9.95 11.52 34.20
CA ILE A 17 -11.12 11.52 33.31
C ILE A 17 -10.67 11.16 31.89
N SER A 18 -10.16 9.94 31.69
CA SER A 18 -10.22 9.34 30.35
C SER A 18 -11.59 8.67 30.24
N CYS A 19 -12.54 9.39 29.65
CA CYS A 19 -13.77 8.77 29.19
C CYS A 19 -13.43 8.01 27.90
N GLU A 20 -12.77 6.86 28.03
CA GLU A 20 -12.71 5.91 26.92
C GLU A 20 -14.15 5.42 26.73
N GLY A 21 -14.79 5.90 25.66
CA GLY A 21 -16.08 5.35 25.26
C GLY A 21 -15.94 3.84 25.02
N PRO A 22 -17.04 3.08 25.12
CA PRO A 22 -17.00 1.66 24.78
C PRO A 22 -16.35 1.49 23.41
N GLN A 23 -15.43 0.53 23.31
CA GLN A 23 -14.81 0.16 22.04
C GLN A 23 -15.92 -0.03 21.00
N GLY A 24 -15.77 0.62 19.85
CA GLY A 24 -16.73 0.49 18.75
C GLY A 24 -16.94 -0.99 18.37
N PRO A 25 -18.06 -1.32 17.71
CA PRO A 25 -18.25 -2.67 17.22
C PRO A 25 -17.01 -3.11 16.41
N PRO A 26 -16.60 -4.38 16.52
CA PRO A 26 -15.53 -4.91 15.67
C PRO A 26 -15.80 -4.55 14.21
N GLY A 27 -14.74 -4.16 13.48
CA GLY A 27 -14.84 -4.00 12.03
C GLY A 27 -15.39 -5.28 11.40
N GLN A 28 -16.00 -5.17 10.20
CA GLN A 28 -16.45 -6.36 9.50
C GLN A 28 -15.28 -7.33 9.32
N ASP A 29 -15.52 -8.61 9.60
CA ASP A 29 -14.53 -9.65 9.36
C ASP A 29 -14.17 -9.62 7.87
N GLY A 30 -12.90 -9.34 7.57
CA GLY A 30 -12.39 -9.47 6.21
C GLY A 30 -12.58 -10.91 5.76
N GLY A 31 -13.32 -11.13 4.68
CA GLY A 31 -13.45 -12.46 4.08
C GLY A 31 -12.07 -13.02 3.70
N THR A 32 -11.97 -14.34 3.53
CA THR A 32 -10.76 -14.96 2.94
C THR A 32 -10.72 -14.60 1.46
N ILE A 33 -10.10 -13.47 1.13
CA ILE A 33 -9.83 -13.08 -0.25
C ILE A 33 -8.42 -13.53 -0.59
N ILE A 34 -8.30 -14.43 -1.58
CA ILE A 34 -7.02 -14.79 -2.16
C ILE A 34 -6.70 -13.68 -3.18
N ALA A 35 -5.73 -12.83 -2.84
CA ALA A 35 -5.21 -11.82 -3.75
C ALA A 35 -4.59 -12.51 -4.97
N PRO A 36 -5.02 -12.20 -6.21
CA PRO A 36 -4.34 -12.70 -7.38
C PRO A 36 -2.95 -12.08 -7.46
N ALA A 37 -1.94 -12.93 -7.63
CA ALA A 37 -0.57 -12.53 -7.80
C ALA A 37 0.09 -13.39 -8.88
N PHE A 38 0.99 -12.80 -9.64
CA PHE A 38 1.77 -13.49 -10.66
C PHE A 38 3.18 -12.91 -10.73
N GLU A 39 4.08 -13.66 -11.34
CA GLU A 39 5.44 -13.25 -11.61
C GLU A 39 5.68 -13.23 -13.12
N ILE A 40 6.50 -12.29 -13.58
CA ILE A 40 6.84 -12.13 -14.99
C ILE A 40 8.32 -11.78 -15.12
N GLU A 41 8.96 -12.36 -16.13
CA GLU A 41 10.34 -12.06 -16.52
C GLU A 41 10.32 -11.18 -17.77
N ILE A 42 11.05 -10.07 -17.73
CA ILE A 42 11.02 -9.03 -18.76
C ILE A 42 12.44 -8.70 -19.20
N ASP A 43 12.62 -8.62 -20.53
CA ASP A 43 13.80 -8.07 -21.18
C ASP A 43 13.51 -6.66 -21.69
N PHE A 44 14.14 -5.66 -21.10
CA PHE A 44 14.10 -4.27 -21.57
C PHE A 44 15.16 -4.06 -22.64
N ASN A 45 14.76 -3.52 -23.79
CA ASN A 45 15.67 -3.27 -24.89
C ASN A 45 15.17 -2.13 -25.79
N SER A 46 15.99 -1.70 -26.74
CA SER A 46 15.62 -0.63 -27.65
C SER A 46 14.45 -1.00 -28.58
N ALA A 47 14.17 -2.28 -28.81
CA ALA A 47 13.06 -2.70 -29.68
C ALA A 47 11.69 -2.56 -29.01
N ASN A 48 11.61 -2.69 -27.69
CA ASN A 48 10.40 -2.44 -26.90
C ASN A 48 10.40 -1.06 -26.23
N ASN A 49 11.32 -0.17 -26.61
CA ASN A 49 11.50 1.15 -25.99
C ASN A 49 11.68 1.09 -24.46
N TYR A 50 12.26 -0.01 -23.95
CA TYR A 50 12.44 -0.25 -22.52
C TYR A 50 11.12 -0.23 -21.73
N GLU A 51 10.05 -0.70 -22.35
CA GLU A 51 8.70 -0.83 -21.77
C GLU A 51 8.11 -2.21 -22.10
N TYR A 52 7.29 -2.73 -21.18
CA TYR A 52 6.50 -3.94 -21.37
C TYR A 52 5.11 -3.77 -20.73
N ILE A 53 4.06 -4.21 -21.41
CA ILE A 53 2.67 -4.10 -20.94
C ILE A 53 2.10 -5.50 -20.83
N GLU A 54 1.66 -5.88 -19.62
CA GLU A 54 1.05 -7.18 -19.34
C GLU A 54 -0.45 -7.02 -19.03
N PRO A 55 -1.35 -7.56 -19.86
CA PRO A 55 -2.77 -7.60 -19.54
C PRO A 55 -3.04 -8.61 -18.42
N TYR A 56 -3.86 -8.25 -17.42
CA TYR A 56 -4.08 -9.13 -16.25
C TYR A 56 -4.70 -10.48 -16.59
N GLY A 57 -5.55 -10.55 -17.62
CA GLY A 57 -6.36 -11.73 -17.91
C GLY A 57 -7.49 -11.98 -16.90
N PHE A 58 -7.66 -11.12 -15.90
CA PHE A 58 -8.76 -11.11 -14.93
C PHE A 58 -9.28 -9.68 -14.71
N THR A 59 -10.43 -9.56 -14.05
CA THR A 59 -11.08 -8.26 -13.81
C THR A 59 -10.55 -7.60 -12.54
N LEU A 60 -10.00 -6.39 -12.66
CA LEU A 60 -9.74 -5.50 -11.53
C LEU A 60 -10.94 -4.59 -11.27
N TYR A 61 -11.27 -4.41 -9.99
CA TYR A 61 -12.29 -3.46 -9.56
C TYR A 61 -11.71 -2.05 -9.37
N PRO A 62 -12.53 -0.99 -9.48
CA PRO A 62 -12.04 0.39 -9.41
C PRO A 62 -11.28 0.79 -8.14
N ALA A 63 -11.54 0.10 -7.03
CA ALA A 63 -10.89 0.37 -5.75
C ALA A 63 -9.65 -0.50 -5.50
N ASP A 64 -9.41 -1.51 -6.33
CA ASP A 64 -8.28 -2.42 -6.15
C ASP A 64 -6.96 -1.68 -6.35
N GLY A 65 -6.00 -1.98 -5.49
CA GLY A 65 -4.61 -1.51 -5.63
C GLY A 65 -3.77 -2.56 -6.34
N VAL A 66 -2.71 -2.12 -7.01
CA VAL A 66 -1.69 -3.01 -7.58
C VAL A 66 -0.35 -2.65 -6.96
N LEU A 67 0.35 -3.66 -6.45
CA LEU A 67 1.71 -3.55 -5.93
C LEU A 67 2.64 -4.36 -6.81
N VAL A 68 3.69 -3.72 -7.30
CA VAL A 68 4.73 -4.38 -8.10
C VAL A 68 6.04 -4.39 -7.33
N TYR A 69 6.62 -5.58 -7.21
CA TYR A 69 7.95 -5.81 -6.64
C TYR A 69 8.90 -6.25 -7.74
N ILE A 70 10.16 -5.88 -7.64
CA ILE A 70 11.26 -6.42 -8.44
C ILE A 70 12.09 -7.39 -7.59
N LEU A 71 12.48 -8.52 -8.17
CA LEU A 71 13.46 -9.43 -7.58
C LEU A 71 14.82 -8.72 -7.62
N TRP A 72 15.32 -8.37 -6.45
CA TRP A 72 16.54 -7.57 -6.34
C TRP A 72 17.79 -8.43 -6.18
N ASP A 73 17.68 -9.51 -5.41
CA ASP A 73 18.82 -10.37 -5.08
C ASP A 73 18.34 -11.77 -4.63
N VAL A 74 19.26 -12.73 -4.62
CA VAL A 74 19.04 -14.08 -4.10
C VAL A 74 20.22 -14.47 -3.21
N ILE A 75 20.01 -14.47 -1.90
CA ILE A 75 21.04 -14.78 -0.90
C ILE A 75 20.76 -16.15 -0.29
N ASN A 76 21.66 -17.11 -0.47
CA ASN A 76 21.51 -18.49 0.02
C ASN A 76 20.20 -19.17 -0.45
N GLY A 77 19.75 -18.85 -1.67
CA GLY A 77 18.49 -19.36 -2.22
C GLY A 77 17.24 -18.64 -1.71
N GLN A 78 17.38 -17.62 -0.86
CA GLN A 78 16.29 -16.74 -0.45
C GLN A 78 16.22 -15.53 -1.37
N GLU A 79 15.11 -15.40 -2.08
CA GLU A 79 14.80 -14.23 -2.89
C GLU A 79 14.53 -12.99 -2.02
N ILE A 80 15.03 -11.85 -2.49
CA ILE A 80 14.86 -10.53 -1.88
C ILE A 80 14.09 -9.66 -2.85
N TRP A 81 12.89 -9.25 -2.44
CA TRP A 81 11.97 -8.46 -3.26
C TRP A 81 11.94 -7.01 -2.77
N ARG A 82 11.91 -6.06 -3.70
CA ARG A 82 11.76 -4.62 -3.39
C ARG A 82 10.56 -4.03 -4.09
N LEU A 83 9.77 -3.26 -3.36
CA LEU A 83 8.61 -2.57 -3.92
C LEU A 83 9.07 -1.47 -4.88
N LEU A 84 8.45 -1.37 -6.05
CA LEU A 84 8.73 -0.30 -7.00
C LEU A 84 8.13 1.05 -6.58
N PRO A 85 8.72 2.18 -7.01
CA PRO A 85 9.90 2.29 -7.87
C PRO A 85 11.22 1.95 -7.16
N GLN A 86 12.25 1.58 -7.92
CA GLN A 86 13.61 1.37 -7.43
C GLN A 86 14.61 2.14 -8.28
N THR A 87 15.50 2.89 -7.63
CA THR A 87 16.52 3.71 -8.28
C THR A 87 17.91 3.13 -8.08
N VAL A 88 18.70 3.07 -9.15
CA VAL A 88 20.12 2.75 -9.16
C VAL A 88 20.87 3.98 -9.67
N GLU A 89 21.83 4.46 -8.89
CA GLU A 89 22.67 5.60 -9.25
C GLU A 89 23.97 5.13 -9.90
N PHE A 90 24.33 5.79 -10.99
CA PHE A 90 25.60 5.64 -11.70
C PHE A 90 26.29 7.01 -11.78
N ASP A 91 27.58 7.02 -12.13
CA ASP A 91 28.31 8.28 -12.30
C ASP A 91 27.76 9.11 -13.49
N GLU A 92 27.19 8.44 -14.50
CA GLU A 92 26.67 9.04 -15.73
C GLU A 92 25.17 9.43 -15.67
N GLY A 93 24.45 9.01 -14.63
CA GLY A 93 23.01 9.24 -14.49
C GLY A 93 22.33 8.20 -13.59
N SER A 94 21.00 8.23 -13.55
CA SER A 94 20.21 7.28 -12.77
C SER A 94 19.37 6.36 -13.66
N LEU A 95 19.17 5.14 -13.19
CA LEU A 95 18.20 4.18 -13.70
C LEU A 95 17.08 4.04 -12.69
N VAL A 96 15.83 4.05 -13.14
CA VAL A 96 14.65 3.84 -12.32
C VAL A 96 13.82 2.73 -12.92
N TYR A 97 13.61 1.65 -12.17
CA TYR A 97 12.57 0.66 -12.48
C TYR A 97 11.24 1.20 -11.97
N ASN A 98 10.26 1.32 -12.85
CA ASN A 98 8.96 1.88 -12.50
C ASN A 98 7.82 1.10 -13.14
N TYR A 99 6.61 1.35 -12.66
CA TYR A 99 5.39 0.77 -13.19
C TYR A 99 4.24 1.76 -13.10
N ASP A 100 3.26 1.57 -13.96
CA ASP A 100 1.91 2.06 -13.73
C ASP A 100 0.91 0.94 -14.03
N PHE A 101 -0.36 1.19 -13.72
CA PHE A 101 -1.40 0.22 -13.97
C PHE A 101 -2.71 0.87 -14.32
N THR A 102 -3.49 0.14 -15.10
CA THR A 102 -4.89 0.42 -15.35
C THR A 102 -5.75 -0.72 -14.79
N ARG A 103 -7.04 -0.75 -15.13
CA ARG A 103 -7.90 -1.91 -14.83
C ARG A 103 -7.69 -3.07 -15.80
N GLU A 104 -6.95 -2.84 -16.88
CA GLU A 104 -6.80 -3.78 -17.98
C GLU A 104 -5.40 -4.41 -18.00
N ASP A 105 -4.39 -3.63 -17.59
CA ASP A 105 -2.98 -4.01 -17.65
C ASP A 105 -2.12 -3.38 -16.54
N VAL A 106 -0.91 -3.91 -16.42
CA VAL A 106 0.22 -3.30 -15.71
C VAL A 106 1.33 -3.04 -16.72
N SER A 107 1.90 -1.85 -16.70
CA SER A 107 3.07 -1.50 -17.50
C SER A 107 4.33 -1.50 -16.62
N PHE A 108 5.44 -1.93 -17.19
CA PHE A 108 6.76 -1.91 -16.56
C PHE A 108 7.67 -1.14 -17.49
N PHE A 109 8.44 -0.20 -16.97
CA PHE A 109 9.32 0.61 -17.80
C PHE A 109 10.56 1.09 -17.05
N LEU A 110 11.62 1.33 -17.82
CA LEU A 110 12.82 2.02 -17.34
C LEU A 110 12.65 3.52 -17.53
N ASP A 111 12.94 4.28 -16.47
CA ASP A 111 13.01 5.74 -16.45
C ASP A 111 14.39 6.18 -15.92
N GLY A 112 14.67 7.48 -15.96
CA GLY A 112 15.91 8.06 -15.47
C GLY A 112 16.70 8.81 -16.54
N THR A 113 17.94 9.15 -16.20
CA THR A 113 18.78 10.06 -17.01
C THR A 113 19.92 9.33 -17.73
N ILE A 114 20.23 8.09 -17.33
CA ILE A 114 21.27 7.30 -17.98
C ILE A 114 20.84 6.86 -19.38
N ASN A 115 21.79 6.75 -20.31
CA ASN A 115 21.52 6.15 -21.62
C ASN A 115 21.39 4.62 -21.47
N PHE A 116 20.17 4.10 -21.56
CA PHE A 116 19.88 2.68 -21.37
C PHE A 116 20.62 1.75 -22.34
N ASN A 117 21.03 2.23 -23.53
CA ASN A 117 21.80 1.43 -24.48
C ASN A 117 23.24 1.14 -24.01
N LEU A 118 23.71 1.83 -22.97
CA LEU A 118 25.03 1.65 -22.38
C LEU A 118 25.02 0.77 -21.12
N LEU A 119 23.84 0.36 -20.65
CA LEU A 119 23.71 -0.48 -19.47
C LEU A 119 24.16 -1.92 -19.74
N ASP A 120 24.84 -2.52 -18.78
CA ASP A 120 25.13 -3.96 -18.80
C ASP A 120 23.82 -4.77 -18.84
N PRO A 121 23.81 -5.96 -19.48
CA PRO A 121 22.64 -6.82 -19.55
C PRO A 121 22.02 -7.19 -18.19
N VAL A 122 22.80 -7.15 -17.10
CA VAL A 122 22.31 -7.41 -15.74
C VAL A 122 21.21 -6.43 -15.30
N TRP A 123 21.20 -5.21 -15.86
CA TRP A 123 20.20 -4.19 -15.53
C TRP A 123 18.96 -4.26 -16.41
N THR A 124 19.05 -4.92 -17.58
CA THR A 124 18.01 -4.82 -18.60
C THR A 124 17.41 -6.17 -18.99
N GLN A 125 18.10 -7.29 -18.76
CA GLN A 125 17.67 -8.62 -19.18
C GLN A 125 17.27 -9.49 -18.00
N ASN A 126 16.30 -10.38 -18.20
CA ASN A 126 15.74 -11.31 -17.23
C ASN A 126 15.33 -10.63 -15.91
N GLN A 127 14.73 -9.44 -16.00
CA GLN A 127 14.25 -8.71 -14.83
C GLN A 127 12.94 -9.34 -14.37
N VAL A 128 12.91 -9.87 -13.15
CA VAL A 128 11.74 -10.57 -12.61
C VAL A 128 10.92 -9.63 -11.75
N PHE A 129 9.63 -9.51 -12.07
CA PHE A 129 8.67 -8.73 -11.32
C PHE A 129 7.59 -9.62 -10.71
N ARG A 130 7.14 -9.28 -9.51
CA ARG A 130 5.99 -9.87 -8.83
C ARG A 130 4.89 -8.83 -8.72
N VAL A 131 3.74 -9.13 -9.29
CA VAL A 131 2.54 -8.30 -9.26
C VAL A 131 1.58 -8.88 -8.23
N ILE A 132 1.07 -8.03 -7.33
CA ILE A 132 0.08 -8.40 -6.32
C ILE A 132 -1.08 -7.43 -6.43
N VAL A 133 -2.27 -7.95 -6.68
CA VAL A 133 -3.50 -7.15 -6.62
C VAL A 133 -4.02 -7.18 -5.21
N VAL A 134 -4.19 -6.01 -4.62
CA VAL A 134 -4.74 -5.81 -3.29
C VAL A 134 -6.22 -5.47 -3.46
N PRO A 135 -7.13 -6.41 -3.16
CA PRO A 135 -8.55 -6.16 -3.25
C PRO A 135 -8.92 -5.06 -2.26
N ALA A 136 -9.67 -4.08 -2.72
CA ALA A 136 -10.16 -3.01 -1.87
C ALA A 136 -11.61 -2.69 -2.18
N GLU A 137 -12.36 -2.34 -1.14
CA GLU A 137 -13.72 -1.86 -1.27
C GLU A 137 -13.71 -0.33 -1.17
N ASP A 138 -14.32 0.35 -2.14
CA ASP A 138 -14.60 1.78 -2.01
C ASP A 138 -15.70 1.97 -0.97
N VAL A 139 -15.30 2.25 0.27
CA VAL A 139 -16.24 2.58 1.35
C VAL A 139 -16.85 3.98 1.19
N GLY A 140 -16.47 4.73 0.14
CA GLY A 140 -16.86 6.10 -0.12
C GLY A 140 -16.34 7.08 0.93
N LYS A 141 -16.55 8.37 0.69
CA LYS A 141 -16.53 9.35 1.79
C LYS A 141 -17.74 9.02 2.66
N GLN A 142 -17.52 8.37 3.80
CA GLN A 142 -18.53 8.14 4.83
C GLN A 142 -18.94 9.51 5.41
N LEU A 143 -19.77 10.25 4.68
CA LEU A 143 -20.27 11.55 5.09
C LEU A 143 -21.42 11.32 6.07
N HIS A 144 -21.08 11.02 7.31
CA HIS A 144 -22.07 11.08 8.38
C HIS A 144 -22.19 12.53 8.82
N THR A 145 -23.12 13.25 8.19
CA THR A 145 -23.40 14.65 8.51
C THR A 145 -23.96 14.82 9.91
N ASP A 146 -24.51 13.76 10.50
CA ASP A 146 -25.06 13.73 11.83
C ASP A 146 -24.97 12.33 12.46
N LEU A 147 -25.22 12.28 13.77
CA LEU A 147 -25.17 11.05 14.56
C LEU A 147 -26.17 9.98 14.09
N ASN A 148 -27.30 10.37 13.51
CA ASN A 148 -28.29 9.40 13.02
C ASN A 148 -27.78 8.68 11.76
N ALA A 149 -27.06 9.41 10.90
CA ALA A 149 -26.39 8.82 9.75
C ALA A 149 -25.30 7.83 10.18
N VAL A 150 -24.57 8.09 11.27
CA VAL A 150 -23.62 7.12 11.86
C VAL A 150 -24.37 5.90 12.42
N MET A 151 -25.39 6.11 13.26
CA MET A 151 -26.12 5.01 13.90
C MET A 151 -26.78 4.08 12.89
N SER A 152 -27.33 4.63 11.81
CA SER A 152 -27.92 3.85 10.71
C SER A 152 -26.85 3.05 9.96
N ALA A 153 -25.74 3.68 9.58
CA ALA A 153 -24.68 3.05 8.80
C ALA A 153 -24.03 1.86 9.53
N TYR A 154 -23.87 1.96 10.85
CA TYR A 154 -23.26 0.92 11.67
C TYR A 154 -24.27 0.06 12.44
N ASN A 155 -25.57 0.17 12.12
CA ASN A 155 -26.66 -0.59 12.75
C ASN A 155 -26.65 -0.51 14.29
N ILE A 156 -26.30 0.67 14.84
CA ILE A 156 -26.27 0.96 16.27
C ILE A 156 -27.69 1.28 16.71
N LYS A 157 -28.29 0.40 17.51
CA LYS A 157 -29.68 0.55 17.97
C LYS A 157 -29.84 1.44 19.19
N GLU A 158 -28.86 1.41 20.10
CA GLU A 158 -28.83 2.23 21.30
C GLU A 158 -27.41 2.31 21.86
N PHE A 159 -27.08 3.43 22.50
CA PHE A 159 -25.84 3.55 23.27
C PHE A 159 -26.14 3.13 24.70
N THR A 160 -25.69 1.94 25.09
CA THR A 160 -25.87 1.45 26.46
C THR A 160 -24.98 2.27 27.39
N LYS A 161 -25.60 2.93 28.36
CA LYS A 161 -24.89 3.67 29.41
C LYS A 161 -24.53 2.69 30.53
N HIS A 162 -23.24 2.44 30.73
CA HIS A 162 -22.73 1.74 31.92
C HIS A 162 -22.55 2.71 33.09
#